data_AF-A0ABD0ZIV0-F1
#
_entry.id   AF-A0ABD0ZIV0-F1
#
_cell.length_a   1.000
_cell.length_b   1.000
_cell.length_c   1.000
_cell.angle_alpha   90.00
_cell.angle_beta   90.00
_cell.angle_gamma   90.00
#
_symmetry.space_group_name_H-M   'P 1'
#
loop_
_entity.id
_entity.type
_entity.pdbx_description
1 polymer ?
#
loop_
_entity_poly.entity_id
_entity_poly.type
_entity_poly.pdbx_seq_one_letter_code
_entity_poly.pdbx_strand_id
1 'polypeptide(L)'
;KDYQEEGIFRLTGHKQLRQKILGVLLRGDRTALQPFLRHECIIEIAAAFQLFLQYLKQPLLPVRVQELLAADNPGIPAQVVAEDALGLLYQDLPGRHLHLLKSILELLHAISKTSHRSELTSLNLPIVLLPTFFNINVSVLN
;
A
#
# COMPACT_ATOMS: atom_id res chain seq x y z
N LYS A 1 -2.93 -5.47 -20.49
CA LYS A 1 -3.87 -6.31 -19.72
C LYS A 1 -4.60 -5.36 -18.80
N ASP A 2 -5.92 -5.25 -18.98
CA ASP A 2 -6.73 -4.25 -18.29
C ASP A 2 -6.95 -4.69 -16.83
N TYR A 3 -6.52 -3.84 -15.89
CA TYR A 3 -6.82 -4.00 -14.47
C TYR A 3 -8.24 -3.48 -14.23
N GLN A 4 -9.25 -4.27 -14.60
CA GLN A 4 -10.66 -3.87 -14.68
C GLN A 4 -11.52 -4.27 -13.48
N GLU A 5 -10.93 -4.91 -12.46
CA GLU A 5 -11.69 -5.42 -11.32
C GLU A 5 -12.06 -4.30 -10.34
N GLU A 6 -13.36 -4.18 -10.05
CA GLU A 6 -13.89 -3.18 -9.13
C GLU A 6 -13.63 -3.58 -7.68
N GLY A 7 -13.25 -2.60 -6.85
CA GLY A 7 -13.09 -2.82 -5.41
C GLY A 7 -11.77 -3.46 -4.99
N ILE A 8 -10.75 -3.51 -5.85
CA ILE A 8 -9.37 -3.83 -5.45
C ILE A 8 -8.97 -2.94 -4.27
N PHE A 9 -8.35 -3.52 -3.23
CA PHE A 9 -7.98 -2.87 -1.96
C PHE A 9 -9.14 -2.41 -1.06
N ARG A 10 -10.38 -2.34 -1.56
CA ARG A 10 -11.59 -2.03 -0.76
C ARG A 10 -12.29 -3.29 -0.28
N LEU A 11 -12.44 -4.28 -1.16
CA LEU A 11 -13.12 -5.53 -0.88
C LEU A 11 -12.16 -6.54 -0.24
N THR A 12 -12.71 -7.40 0.61
CA THR A 12 -11.90 -8.35 1.38
C THR A 12 -11.83 -9.74 0.75
N GLY A 13 -12.77 -10.10 -0.14
CA GLY A 13 -12.82 -11.40 -0.80
C GLY A 13 -13.02 -12.60 0.16
N HIS A 14 -12.81 -13.81 -0.34
CA HIS A 14 -12.99 -15.06 0.39
C HIS A 14 -11.96 -15.22 1.52
N LYS A 15 -12.45 -15.24 2.77
CA LYS A 15 -11.60 -15.28 3.98
C LYS A 15 -10.58 -16.42 3.98
N GLN A 16 -10.99 -17.64 3.64
CA GLN A 16 -10.09 -18.81 3.65
C GLN A 16 -8.97 -18.68 2.60
N LEU A 17 -9.31 -18.21 1.40
CA LEU A 17 -8.34 -18.02 0.32
C LEU A 17 -7.37 -16.87 0.66
N ARG A 18 -7.89 -15.75 1.18
CA ARG A 18 -7.09 -14.63 1.68
C ARG A 18 -6.09 -15.08 2.75
N GLN A 19 -6.52 -15.89 3.73
CA GLN A 19 -5.64 -16.43 4.78
C GLN A 19 -4.54 -17.35 4.22
N LYS A 20 -4.86 -18.19 3.22
CA LYS A 20 -3.86 -19.03 2.54
C LYS A 20 -2.80 -18.17 1.83
N ILE A 21 -3.24 -17.16 1.08
CA ILE A 21 -2.34 -16.24 0.36
C ILE A 21 -1.47 -15.47 1.35
N LEU A 22 -2.05 -14.91 2.42
CA LEU A 22 -1.30 -14.22 3.47
C LEU A 22 -0.23 -15.12 4.09
N GLY A 23 -0.56 -16.38 4.37
CA GLY A 23 0.41 -17.34 4.91
C GLY A 23 1.59 -17.59 3.94
N VAL A 24 1.33 -17.63 2.64
CA VAL A 24 2.40 -17.74 1.61
C VAL A 24 3.26 -16.48 1.57
N LEU A 25 2.65 -15.29 1.60
CA LEU A 25 3.37 -14.01 1.63
C LEU A 25 4.29 -13.89 2.85
N LEU A 26 3.80 -14.23 4.05
CA LEU A 26 4.58 -14.18 5.29
C LEU A 26 5.79 -15.13 5.28
N ARG A 27 5.75 -16.21 4.51
CA ARG A 27 6.89 -17.12 4.33
C ARG A 27 7.86 -16.67 3.23
N GLY A 28 7.49 -15.68 2.42
CA GLY A 28 8.28 -15.27 1.25
C GLY A 28 8.38 -16.34 0.16
N ASP A 29 7.43 -17.28 0.11
CA ASP A 29 7.47 -18.42 -0.82
C ASP A 29 6.89 -18.01 -2.19
N ARG A 30 7.79 -17.60 -3.10
CA ARG A 30 7.42 -17.15 -4.45
C ARG A 30 6.79 -18.26 -5.29
N THR A 31 7.20 -19.51 -5.10
CA THR A 31 6.71 -20.64 -5.90
C THR A 31 5.28 -20.98 -5.49
N ALA A 32 5.01 -21.04 -4.17
CA ALA A 32 3.66 -21.26 -3.66
C ALA A 32 2.71 -20.09 -3.95
N LEU A 33 3.23 -18.89 -4.27
CA LEU A 33 2.40 -17.73 -4.63
C LEU A 33 1.86 -17.82 -6.06
N GLN A 34 2.60 -18.44 -6.99
CA GLN A 34 2.25 -18.47 -8.42
C GLN A 34 0.81 -18.91 -8.73
N PRO A 35 0.26 -19.99 -8.13
CA PRO A 35 -1.10 -20.42 -8.43
C PRO A 35 -2.18 -19.40 -8.06
N PHE A 36 -1.86 -18.45 -7.17
CA PHE A 36 -2.77 -17.40 -6.75
C PHE A 36 -2.70 -16.16 -7.62
N LEU A 37 -1.62 -15.95 -8.40
CA LEU A 37 -1.42 -14.77 -9.28
C LEU A 37 -2.26 -14.83 -10.56
N ARG A 38 -3.57 -15.02 -10.39
CA ARG A 38 -4.59 -15.11 -11.43
C ARG A 38 -5.69 -14.09 -11.17
N HIS A 39 -6.42 -13.73 -12.23
CA HIS A 39 -7.41 -12.66 -12.19
C HIS A 39 -8.51 -12.92 -11.16
N GLU A 40 -8.96 -14.17 -11.04
CA GLU A 40 -10.05 -14.61 -10.15
C GLU A 40 -9.71 -14.49 -8.67
N CYS A 41 -8.45 -14.26 -8.33
CA CYS A 41 -7.99 -14.11 -6.95
C CYS A 41 -7.52 -12.68 -6.64
N ILE A 42 -7.70 -11.71 -7.55
CA ILE A 42 -7.10 -10.38 -7.41
C ILE A 42 -7.58 -9.64 -6.16
N ILE A 43 -8.85 -9.82 -5.76
CA ILE A 43 -9.42 -9.22 -4.55
C ILE A 43 -8.76 -9.82 -3.31
N GLU A 44 -8.67 -11.15 -3.23
CA GLU A 44 -8.02 -11.83 -2.10
C GLU A 44 -6.53 -11.56 -2.04
N ILE A 45 -5.85 -11.42 -3.18
CA ILE A 45 -4.44 -11.02 -3.25
C ILE A 45 -4.28 -9.60 -2.73
N ALA A 46 -5.09 -8.64 -3.20
CA ALA A 46 -5.01 -7.25 -2.77
C ALA A 46 -5.25 -7.11 -1.26
N ALA A 47 -6.28 -7.79 -0.74
CA ALA A 47 -6.59 -7.80 0.68
C ALA A 47 -5.52 -8.53 1.52
N ALA A 48 -4.99 -9.65 1.05
CA ALA A 48 -3.89 -10.35 1.73
C ALA A 48 -2.60 -9.52 1.72
N PHE A 49 -2.33 -8.78 0.64
CA PHE A 49 -1.19 -7.89 0.53
C PHE A 49 -1.29 -6.71 1.49
N GLN A 50 -2.46 -6.08 1.61
CA GLN A 50 -2.70 -5.05 2.64
C GLN A 50 -2.43 -5.57 4.05
N LEU A 51 -2.95 -6.75 4.38
CA LEU A 51 -2.70 -7.37 5.68
C LEU A 51 -1.21 -7.68 5.88
N PHE A 52 -0.53 -8.19 4.86
CA PHE A 52 0.91 -8.44 4.90
C PHE A 52 1.70 -7.17 5.22
N LEU A 53 1.36 -6.04 4.59
CA LEU A 53 2.00 -4.76 4.86
C LEU A 53 1.74 -4.26 6.30
N GLN A 54 0.58 -4.55 6.87
CA GLN A 54 0.26 -4.25 8.29
C GLN A 54 1.03 -5.14 9.29
N TYR A 55 1.49 -6.33 8.87
CA TYR A 55 2.34 -7.19 9.71
C TYR A 55 3.83 -6.79 9.70
N LEU A 56 4.22 -5.79 8.91
CA LEU A 56 5.58 -5.29 8.94
C LEU A 56 5.89 -4.71 10.33
N LYS A 57 7.04 -5.11 10.90
CA LYS A 57 7.47 -4.64 12.22
C LYS A 57 7.76 -3.13 12.26
N GLN A 58 8.06 -2.55 11.10
CA GLN A 58 8.30 -1.13 10.91
C GLN A 58 7.28 -0.60 9.91
N PRO A 59 6.80 0.65 10.09
CA PRO A 59 5.89 1.26 9.14
C PRO A 59 6.55 1.35 7.76
N LEU A 60 5.71 1.31 6.72
CA LEU A 60 6.23 1.40 5.34
C LEU A 60 6.87 2.77 5.08
N LEU A 61 6.27 3.84 5.62
CA LEU A 61 6.89 5.17 5.68
C LEU A 61 7.63 5.35 7.00
N PRO A 62 8.89 5.82 7.02
CA PRO A 62 9.59 6.17 8.24
C PRO A 62 8.81 7.20 9.07
N VAL A 63 8.86 7.08 10.40
CA VAL A 63 8.13 7.97 11.32
C VAL A 63 8.47 9.44 11.07
N ARG A 64 9.74 9.76 10.85
CA ARG A 64 10.21 11.13 10.58
C ARG A 64 9.56 11.73 9.31
N VAL A 65 9.33 10.90 8.29
CA VAL A 65 8.61 11.31 7.08
C VAL A 65 7.14 11.56 7.40
N GLN A 66 6.53 10.69 8.23
CA GLN A 66 5.14 10.87 8.65
C GLN A 66 4.95 12.16 9.45
N GLU A 67 5.84 12.47 10.38
CA GLU A 67 5.82 13.69 11.19
C GLU A 67 5.92 14.94 10.32
N LEU A 68 6.85 14.96 9.35
CA LEU A 68 7.00 16.08 8.41
C LEU A 68 5.72 16.31 7.59
N LEU A 69 5.11 15.23 7.10
CA LEU A 69 3.90 15.29 6.27
C LEU A 69 2.64 15.65 7.08
N ALA A 70 2.61 15.31 8.37
CA ALA A 70 1.49 15.60 9.26
C ALA A 70 1.55 16.99 9.91
N ALA A 71 2.71 17.66 9.87
CA ALA A 71 2.88 18.98 10.45
C ALA A 71 2.16 20.07 9.65
N ASP A 72 1.70 21.12 10.34
CA ASP A 72 1.00 22.27 9.72
C ASP A 72 1.90 23.12 8.81
N ASN A 73 3.23 22.98 8.91
CA ASN A 73 4.26 23.62 8.08
C ASN A 73 3.94 25.08 7.68
N PRO A 74 3.66 25.99 8.64
CA PRO A 74 3.15 27.33 8.33
C PRO A 74 4.17 28.15 7.54
N GLY A 75 3.72 28.73 6.42
CA GLY A 75 4.56 29.57 5.57
C GLY A 75 5.55 28.82 4.67
N ILE A 76 5.55 27.48 4.70
CA ILE A 76 6.39 26.65 3.83
C ILE A 76 5.55 26.14 2.64
N PRO A 77 6.01 26.31 1.39
CA PRO A 77 5.31 25.76 0.23
C PRO A 77 5.23 24.23 0.30
N ALA A 78 4.08 23.67 -0.08
CA ALA A 78 3.87 22.21 -0.10
C ALA A 78 4.90 21.45 -0.95
N GLN A 79 5.39 22.07 -2.04
CA GLN A 79 6.45 21.51 -2.86
C GLN A 79 7.75 21.29 -2.06
N VAL A 80 8.13 22.24 -1.21
CA VAL A 80 9.34 22.14 -0.38
C VAL A 80 9.19 21.01 0.63
N VAL A 81 8.03 20.91 1.28
CA VAL A 81 7.73 19.79 2.21
C VAL A 81 7.81 18.44 1.48
N ALA A 82 7.32 18.37 0.24
CA ALA A 82 7.39 17.14 -0.56
C ALA A 82 8.84 16.78 -0.97
N GLU A 83 9.65 17.77 -1.36
CA GLU A 83 11.07 17.58 -1.67
C GLU A 83 11.86 17.08 -0.45
N ASP A 84 11.62 17.68 0.72
CA ASP A 84 12.22 17.26 1.98
C ASP A 84 11.78 15.84 2.38
N ALA A 85 10.50 15.52 2.26
CA ALA A 85 9.99 14.18 2.52
C ALA A 85 10.63 13.12 1.62
N LEU A 86 10.82 13.43 0.32
CA LEU A 86 11.53 12.56 -0.60
C LEU A 86 13.00 12.40 -0.19
N GLY A 87 13.68 13.49 0.20
CA GLY A 87 15.04 13.46 0.72
C GLY A 87 15.18 12.54 1.93
N LEU A 88 14.26 12.65 2.89
CA LEU A 88 14.20 11.81 4.08
C LEU A 88 13.94 10.34 3.74
N LEU A 89 13.05 10.04 2.79
CA LEU A 89 12.83 8.67 2.32
C LEU A 89 14.11 8.03 1.76
N TYR A 90 14.90 8.78 1.00
CA TYR A 90 16.17 8.28 0.46
C TYR A 90 17.25 8.10 1.54
N GLN A 91 17.22 8.90 2.61
CA GLN A 91 18.15 8.78 3.74
C GLN A 91 17.78 7.62 4.66
N ASP A 92 16.50 7.50 5.01
CA ASP A 92 16.03 6.63 6.09
C ASP A 92 15.68 5.21 5.61
N LEU A 93 15.46 5.00 4.30
CA LEU A 93 15.15 3.68 3.73
C LEU A 93 16.29 3.16 2.84
N PRO A 94 17.26 2.40 3.39
CA PRO A 94 18.27 1.77 2.56
C PRO A 94 17.75 0.47 1.90
N GLY A 95 18.23 0.19 0.68
CA GLY A 95 18.16 -1.12 0.04
C GLY A 95 16.74 -1.63 -0.24
N ARG A 96 16.38 -2.80 0.31
CA ARG A 96 15.17 -3.55 -0.05
C ARG A 96 13.87 -2.86 0.37
N HIS A 97 13.88 -2.08 1.45
CA HIS A 97 12.69 -1.36 1.93
C HIS A 97 12.30 -0.25 0.95
N LEU A 98 13.26 0.56 0.52
CA LEU A 98 13.02 1.59 -0.50
C LEU A 98 12.54 0.98 -1.82
N HIS A 99 13.11 -0.17 -2.21
CA HIS A 99 12.64 -0.90 -3.38
C HIS A 99 11.17 -1.32 -3.23
N LEU A 100 10.79 -1.89 -2.09
CA LEU A 100 9.40 -2.25 -1.80
C LEU A 100 8.47 -1.03 -1.86
N LEU A 101 8.85 0.09 -1.22
CA LEU A 101 8.05 1.32 -1.23
C LEU A 101 7.85 1.84 -2.65
N LYS A 102 8.92 1.89 -3.46
CA LYS A 102 8.84 2.30 -4.87
C LYS A 102 7.91 1.39 -5.67
N SER A 103 8.06 0.08 -5.54
CA SER A 103 7.18 -0.89 -6.23
C SER A 103 5.72 -0.75 -5.83
N ILE A 104 5.43 -0.42 -4.56
CA ILE A 104 4.07 -0.13 -4.11
C ILE A 104 3.55 1.16 -4.75
N LEU A 105 4.30 2.26 -4.72
CA LEU A 105 3.89 3.52 -5.34
C LEU A 105 3.66 3.37 -6.86
N GLU A 106 4.51 2.62 -7.54
CA GLU A 106 4.35 2.27 -8.96
C GLU A 106 3.08 1.45 -9.22
N LEU A 107 2.80 0.45 -8.37
CA LEU A 107 1.57 -0.33 -8.42
C LEU A 107 0.33 0.56 -8.25
N LEU A 108 0.35 1.48 -7.27
CA LEU A 108 -0.77 2.39 -7.05
C LEU A 108 -0.98 3.34 -8.22
N HIS A 109 0.11 3.87 -8.79
CA HIS A 109 0.05 4.71 -9.98
C HIS A 109 -0.49 3.96 -11.20
N ALA A 110 -0.10 2.70 -11.37
CA ALA A 110 -0.62 1.84 -12.43
C ALA A 110 -2.13 1.63 -12.28
N ILE A 111 -2.60 1.36 -11.05
CA ILE A 111 -4.03 1.18 -10.75
C ILE A 111 -4.81 2.49 -10.93
N SER A 112 -4.26 3.64 -10.53
CA SER A 112 -4.91 4.94 -10.71
C SER A 112 -5.01 5.38 -12.17
N LYS A 113 -4.16 4.86 -13.06
CA LYS A 113 -4.26 5.12 -14.51
C LYS A 113 -5.36 4.32 -15.18
N THR A 114 -5.69 3.14 -14.65
CA THR A 114 -6.74 2.29 -15.20
C THR A 114 -8.13 2.63 -14.64
N SER A 115 -8.24 3.55 -13.68
CA SER A 115 -9.47 3.85 -12.96
C SER A 115 -10.40 4.87 -13.61
N HIS A 116 -10.20 5.24 -14.87
CA HIS A 116 -11.15 6.09 -15.62
C HIS A 116 -12.60 5.55 -15.67
N ARG A 117 -12.84 4.32 -15.20
CA ARG A 117 -14.18 3.70 -15.06
C ARG A 117 -14.46 3.03 -13.71
N SER A 118 -13.49 2.92 -12.80
CA SER A 118 -13.74 2.35 -11.46
C SER A 118 -13.89 3.48 -10.45
N GLU A 119 -14.71 3.30 -9.41
CA GLU A 119 -14.91 4.29 -8.32
C GLU A 119 -13.61 4.69 -7.56
N LEU A 120 -12.46 4.15 -7.97
CA LEU A 120 -11.13 4.57 -7.57
C LEU A 120 -10.75 5.86 -8.31
N THR A 121 -11.44 6.96 -8.05
CA THR A 121 -10.80 8.28 -8.21
C THR A 121 -9.46 8.24 -7.49
N SER A 122 -8.44 8.92 -8.04
CA SER A 122 -7.07 8.97 -7.51
C SER A 122 -6.97 9.30 -6.01
N LEU A 123 -8.04 9.83 -5.41
CA LEU A 123 -8.18 10.13 -3.99
C LEU A 123 -8.52 8.90 -3.13
N ASN A 124 -9.25 7.90 -3.62
CA ASN A 124 -9.73 6.78 -2.79
C ASN A 124 -8.65 5.74 -2.48
N LEU A 125 -7.72 5.49 -3.41
CA LEU A 125 -6.70 4.46 -3.25
C LEU A 125 -5.64 4.83 -2.20
N PRO A 126 -5.10 6.07 -2.17
CA PRO A 126 -4.25 6.52 -1.07
C PRO A 126 -4.97 6.48 0.27
N ILE A 127 -6.24 6.92 0.34
CA ILE A 127 -7.04 6.93 1.59
C ILE A 127 -7.21 5.53 2.17
N VAL A 128 -7.53 4.54 1.34
CA VAL A 128 -7.67 3.13 1.76
C VAL A 128 -6.35 2.56 2.29
N LEU A 129 -5.22 3.07 1.82
CA LEU A 129 -3.89 2.59 2.21
C LEU A 129 -3.20 3.47 3.26
N LEU A 130 -3.77 4.62 3.64
CA LEU A 130 -3.25 5.47 4.72
C LEU A 130 -3.01 4.69 6.01
N PRO A 131 -3.91 3.80 6.48
CA PRO A 131 -3.64 3.02 7.69
C PRO A 131 -2.40 2.14 7.58
N THR A 132 -2.15 1.60 6.38
CA THR A 132 -0.99 0.76 6.07
C THR A 132 0.30 1.58 5.96
N PHE A 133 0.23 2.81 5.45
CA PHE A 133 1.39 3.68 5.31
C PHE A 133 1.83 4.34 6.62
N PHE A 134 0.86 4.77 7.43
CA PHE A 134 1.06 5.55 8.66
C PHE A 134 0.93 4.71 9.94
N ASN A 135 0.84 3.38 9.83
CA ASN A 135 0.62 2.46 10.95
C ASN A 135 -0.55 2.89 11.86
N ILE A 136 -1.62 3.42 11.25
CA ILE A 136 -2.81 3.85 11.99
C ILE A 136 -3.59 2.57 12.33
N ASN A 137 -3.50 2.13 13.59
CA ASN A 137 -4.34 1.04 14.07
C ASN A 137 -5.79 1.51 14.16
N VAL A 138 -6.64 1.05 13.23
CA VAL A 138 -8.08 1.33 13.22
C VAL A 138 -8.85 0.49 14.26
N SER A 139 -8.20 0.09 15.36
CA SER A 139 -8.85 -0.61 16.48
C SER A 139 -9.74 0.32 17.33
N VAL A 140 -10.05 1.53 16.85
CA VAL A 140 -10.87 2.54 17.55
C VAL A 140 -12.15 2.88 16.78
N LEU A 141 -12.50 2.15 15.71
CA LEU A 141 -13.76 2.36 14.97
C LEU A 141 -14.52 1.05 14.74
N ASN A 142 -14.69 0.25 15.80
CA ASN A 142 -15.72 -0.79 15.88
C ASN A 142 -16.84 -0.33 16.81
#